data_AF-A0A2N5KL03-F1
#
_entry.id   AF-A0A2N5KL03-F1
#
_cell.length_a   1.000
_cell.length_b   1.000
_cell.length_c   1.000
_cell.angle_alpha   90.00
_cell.angle_beta   90.00
_cell.angle_gamma   90.00
#
_symmetry.space_group_name_H-M   'P 1'
#
loop_
_entity.id
_entity.type
_entity.pdbx_description
1 polymer ?
#
loop_
_entity_poly.entity_id
_entity_poly.type
_entity_poly.pdbx_seq_one_letter_code
_entity_poly.pdbx_strand_id
1 'polypeptide(L)'
;MTPAARNRLLLLGAVWGLALAVVPAIVMTDPYELTGFLVVALLCAAASGVVGTLVAGGRVSRRASGRKATRGAAALRGLGIGAVQGIVGGAFAALLFWTVMALTISGFTLRDPVELSVLMSPRIFLGSFFVALSAFAYTLVGGLVLGPLFGPLVERAASKEK
;
A
#
# COMPACT_ATOMS: atom_id res chain seq x y z
N MET A 1 -13.66 -13.40 10.74
CA MET A 1 -13.53 -11.93 10.81
C MET A 1 -14.86 -11.34 10.42
N THR A 2 -15.45 -10.50 11.25
CA THR A 2 -16.80 -9.99 11.00
C THR A 2 -16.81 -8.87 9.95
N PRO A 3 -17.98 -8.59 9.34
CA PRO A 3 -18.13 -7.52 8.37
C PRO A 3 -17.70 -6.15 8.92
N ALA A 4 -17.99 -5.88 10.20
CA ALA A 4 -17.63 -4.61 10.84
C ALA A 4 -16.11 -4.44 11.02
N ALA A 5 -15.41 -5.49 11.45
CA ALA A 5 -13.94 -5.49 11.53
C ALA A 5 -13.31 -5.34 10.14
N ARG A 6 -13.88 -6.00 9.13
CA ARG A 6 -13.46 -5.86 7.72
C ARG A 6 -13.58 -4.43 7.24
N ASN A 7 -14.74 -3.80 7.40
CA ASN A 7 -14.95 -2.42 6.95
C ASN A 7 -14.01 -1.43 7.65
N ARG A 8 -13.72 -1.61 8.94
CA ARG A 8 -12.74 -0.78 9.66
C ARG A 8 -11.33 -0.94 9.11
N LEU A 9 -10.90 -2.16 8.82
CA LEU A 9 -9.57 -2.42 8.23
C LEU A 9 -9.47 -1.92 6.78
N LEU A 10 -10.56 -2.01 6.00
CA LEU A 10 -10.63 -1.40 4.67
C LEU A 10 -10.41 0.12 4.76
N LEU A 11 -11.14 0.79 5.65
CA LEU A 11 -11.07 2.23 5.81
C LEU A 11 -9.69 2.68 6.32
N LEU A 12 -9.16 1.99 7.33
CA LEU A 12 -7.81 2.25 7.83
C LEU A 12 -6.73 2.04 6.76
N GLY A 13 -6.87 0.99 5.95
CA GLY A 13 -5.92 0.71 4.88
C GLY A 13 -5.99 1.73 3.74
N ALA A 14 -7.19 2.15 3.35
CA ALA A 14 -7.36 3.21 2.35
C ALA A 14 -6.75 4.53 2.85
N VAL A 15 -7.04 4.92 4.09
CA VAL A 15 -6.48 6.13 4.72
C VAL A 15 -4.96 6.05 4.81
N TRP A 16 -4.40 4.90 5.20
CA TRP A 16 -2.95 4.73 5.27
C TRP A 16 -2.28 4.83 3.90
N GLY A 17 -2.85 4.17 2.89
CA GLY A 17 -2.34 4.23 1.51
C GLY A 17 -2.39 5.65 0.94
N LEU A 18 -3.51 6.36 1.17
CA LEU A 18 -3.66 7.76 0.77
C LEU A 18 -2.71 8.67 1.54
N ALA A 19 -2.55 8.50 2.86
CA ALA A 19 -1.64 9.31 3.66
C ALA A 19 -0.19 9.21 3.17
N LEU A 20 0.25 8.02 2.74
CA LEU A 20 1.55 7.84 2.11
C LEU A 20 1.64 8.53 0.75
N ALA A 21 0.56 8.51 -0.03
CA ALA A 21 0.51 9.12 -1.35
C ALA A 21 0.32 10.64 -1.34
N VAL A 22 -0.16 11.24 -0.25
CA VAL A 22 -0.37 12.70 -0.14
C VAL A 22 0.93 13.46 -0.33
N VAL A 23 2.04 13.01 0.26
CA VAL A 23 3.33 13.69 0.13
C VAL A 23 3.80 13.76 -1.33
N PRO A 24 3.93 12.63 -2.07
CA PRO A 24 4.29 12.69 -3.48
C PRO A 24 3.23 13.37 -4.35
N ALA A 25 1.95 13.26 -4.01
CA ALA A 25 0.89 13.95 -4.74
C ALA A 25 1.03 15.47 -4.66
N ILE A 26 1.28 16.03 -3.45
CA ILE A 26 1.47 17.48 -3.25
C ILE A 26 2.67 17.98 -4.05
N VAL A 27 3.80 17.26 -3.98
CA VAL A 27 5.03 17.60 -4.72
C VAL A 27 4.80 17.57 -6.23
N MET A 28 3.92 16.70 -6.71
CA MET A 28 3.58 16.63 -8.13
C MET A 28 2.54 17.69 -8.54
N THR A 29 1.60 18.08 -7.68
CA THR A 29 0.51 19.01 -8.06
C THR A 29 0.92 20.48 -8.17
N ASP A 30 2.13 20.84 -7.77
CA ASP A 30 2.66 22.20 -7.89
C ASP A 30 4.03 22.10 -8.57
N PRO A 31 4.16 22.31 -9.91
CA PRO A 31 3.30 23.09 -10.80
C PRO A 31 2.36 22.30 -11.75
N TYR A 32 2.17 20.99 -11.58
CA TYR A 32 1.40 20.18 -12.55
C TYR A 32 -0.09 20.05 -12.18
N GLU A 33 -0.99 20.26 -13.14
CA GLU A 33 -2.44 20.12 -12.92
C GLU A 33 -2.88 18.71 -12.50
N LEU A 34 -4.09 18.61 -11.94
CA LEU A 34 -4.73 17.35 -11.57
C LEU A 34 -4.97 16.47 -12.81
N THR A 35 -4.05 15.56 -13.09
CA THR A 35 -4.14 14.64 -14.23
C THR A 35 -4.92 13.36 -13.87
N GLY A 36 -5.53 12.72 -14.88
CA GLY A 36 -6.15 11.41 -14.71
C GLY A 36 -5.16 10.34 -14.19
N PHE A 37 -3.88 10.49 -14.52
CA PHE A 37 -2.80 9.65 -13.99
C PHE A 37 -2.65 9.76 -12.47
N LEU A 38 -2.73 10.97 -11.92
CA LEU A 38 -2.69 11.19 -10.48
C LEU A 38 -3.86 10.50 -9.77
N VAL A 39 -5.06 10.56 -10.35
CA VAL A 39 -6.24 9.87 -9.81
C VAL A 39 -6.01 8.36 -9.78
N VAL A 40 -5.51 7.77 -10.86
CA VAL A 40 -5.19 6.33 -10.93
C VAL A 40 -4.12 5.96 -9.90
N ALA A 41 -3.07 6.76 -9.76
CA ALA A 41 -2.02 6.55 -8.76
C ALA A 41 -2.56 6.57 -7.32
N LEU A 42 -3.47 7.50 -6.99
CA LEU A 42 -4.12 7.57 -5.69
C LEU A 42 -5.01 6.35 -5.43
N LEU A 43 -5.75 5.88 -6.43
CA LEU A 43 -6.55 4.66 -6.33
C LEU A 43 -5.66 3.43 -6.10
N CYS A 44 -4.53 3.32 -6.81
CA CYS A 44 -3.55 2.26 -6.61
C CYS A 44 -2.95 2.29 -5.19
N ALA A 45 -2.66 3.49 -4.67
CA ALA A 45 -2.17 3.67 -3.32
C ALA A 45 -3.21 3.27 -2.26
N ALA A 46 -4.47 3.67 -2.45
CA ALA A 46 -5.56 3.26 -1.56
C ALA A 46 -5.75 1.74 -1.57
N ALA A 47 -5.76 1.12 -2.76
CA ALA A 47 -5.92 -0.32 -2.93
C ALA A 47 -4.77 -1.11 -2.29
N SER A 48 -3.53 -0.67 -2.48
CA SER A 48 -2.37 -1.32 -1.88
C SER A 48 -2.36 -1.19 -0.34
N GLY A 49 -2.73 -0.01 0.18
CA GLY A 49 -2.90 0.20 1.62
C GLY A 49 -4.00 -0.68 2.23
N VAL A 50 -5.12 -0.86 1.53
CA VAL A 50 -6.20 -1.80 1.90
C VAL A 50 -5.67 -3.22 2.01
N VAL A 51 -5.01 -3.73 0.97
CA VAL A 51 -4.50 -5.11 0.94
C VAL A 51 -3.49 -5.34 2.08
N GLY A 52 -2.53 -4.43 2.25
CA GLY A 52 -1.53 -4.51 3.33
C GLY A 52 -2.17 -4.56 4.71
N THR A 53 -3.18 -3.71 4.94
CA THR A 53 -3.86 -3.59 6.24
C THR A 53 -4.77 -4.78 6.55
N LEU A 54 -5.47 -5.31 5.53
CA LEU A 54 -6.27 -6.53 5.68
C LEU A 54 -5.40 -7.74 6.02
N VAL A 55 -4.26 -7.92 5.36
CA VAL A 55 -3.36 -9.04 5.64
C VAL A 55 -2.75 -8.91 7.04
N ALA A 56 -2.31 -7.72 7.42
CA ALA A 56 -1.77 -7.46 8.75
C ALA A 56 -2.83 -7.69 9.84
N GLY A 57 -4.03 -7.12 9.70
CA GLY A 57 -5.15 -7.30 10.63
C GLY A 57 -5.65 -8.75 10.69
N GLY A 58 -5.67 -9.47 9.56
CA GLY A 58 -6.00 -10.89 9.50
C GLY A 58 -5.02 -11.76 10.29
N ARG A 59 -3.71 -11.46 10.22
CA ARG A 59 -2.69 -12.14 11.04
C ARG A 59 -2.87 -11.86 12.54
N VAL A 60 -3.29 -10.65 12.91
CA VAL A 60 -3.60 -10.29 14.30
C VAL A 60 -4.83 -11.05 14.79
N SER A 61 -5.92 -11.07 14.03
CA SER A 61 -7.15 -11.79 14.38
C SER A 61 -6.88 -13.28 14.65
N ARG A 62 -6.00 -13.91 13.86
CA ARG A 62 -5.58 -15.31 14.06
C ARG A 62 -4.70 -15.54 15.29
N ARG A 63 -4.01 -14.49 15.79
CA ARG A 63 -3.08 -14.54 16.93
C ARG A 63 -3.69 -14.02 18.25
N ALA A 64 -4.90 -13.47 18.25
CA ALA A 64 -5.59 -12.88 19.41
C ALA A 64 -6.03 -13.91 20.49
N SER A 65 -5.48 -15.13 20.46
CA SER A 65 -5.63 -16.14 21.50
C SER A 65 -4.48 -16.02 22.51
N GLY A 66 -4.71 -15.29 23.61
CA GLY A 66 -4.07 -15.64 24.89
C GLY A 66 -2.87 -14.83 25.41
N ARG A 67 -2.58 -13.59 24.96
CA ARG A 67 -1.38 -12.88 25.47
C ARG A 67 -1.58 -11.39 25.73
N LYS A 68 -1.87 -11.03 26.99
CA LYS A 68 -1.81 -9.66 27.55
C LYS A 68 -0.38 -9.13 27.37
N ALA A 69 -0.21 -8.08 26.58
CA ALA A 69 1.09 -7.51 26.27
C ALA A 69 1.46 -6.42 27.29
N THR A 70 2.69 -6.48 27.81
CA THR A 70 3.33 -5.37 28.50
C THR A 70 3.62 -4.22 27.50
N ARG A 71 3.77 -2.97 27.97
CA ARG A 71 3.96 -1.78 27.11
C ARG A 71 5.08 -1.95 26.05
N GLY A 72 6.20 -2.60 26.41
CA GLY A 72 7.29 -2.89 25.46
C GLY A 72 6.93 -3.91 24.37
N ALA A 73 6.14 -4.94 24.72
CA ALA A 73 5.65 -5.92 23.75
C ALA A 73 4.59 -5.33 22.81
N ALA A 74 3.85 -4.30 23.23
CA ALA A 74 2.89 -3.59 22.38
C ALA A 74 3.58 -2.78 21.27
N ALA A 75 4.70 -2.10 21.57
CA ALA A 75 5.47 -1.36 20.56
C ALA A 75 6.08 -2.29 19.51
N LEU A 76 6.66 -3.42 19.95
CA LEU A 76 7.20 -4.45 19.05
C LEU A 76 6.12 -5.11 18.18
N ARG A 77 4.91 -5.31 18.72
CA ARG A 77 3.75 -5.77 17.94
C ARG A 77 3.31 -4.74 16.90
N GLY A 78 3.23 -3.47 17.29
CA GLY A 78 2.91 -2.38 16.37
C GLY A 78 3.90 -2.31 15.20
N LEU A 79 5.20 -2.43 15.49
CA LEU A 79 6.26 -2.48 14.49
C LEU A 79 6.12 -3.70 13.57
N GLY A 80 5.80 -4.88 14.12
CA GLY A 80 5.57 -6.09 13.33
C GLY A 80 4.33 -5.99 12.42
N ILE A 81 3.24 -5.37 12.90
CA ILE A 81 2.05 -5.09 12.10
C ILE A 81 2.39 -4.11 10.97
N GLY A 82 3.10 -3.02 11.29
CA GLY A 82 3.56 -2.04 10.32
C GLY A 82 4.50 -2.62 9.27
N ALA A 83 5.43 -3.51 9.66
CA ALA A 83 6.31 -4.21 8.74
C ALA A 83 5.52 -5.10 7.77
N VAL A 84 4.57 -5.89 8.26
CA VAL A 84 3.72 -6.72 7.40
C VAL A 84 2.88 -5.86 6.45
N GLN A 85 2.30 -4.78 6.97
CA GLN A 85 1.50 -3.84 6.20
C GLN A 85 2.34 -3.17 5.10
N GLY A 86 3.56 -2.73 5.42
CA GLY A 86 4.51 -2.12 4.49
C GLY A 86 5.01 -3.10 3.43
N ILE A 87 5.36 -4.34 3.80
CA ILE A 87 5.81 -5.36 2.84
C ILE A 87 4.69 -5.74 1.88
N VAL A 88 3.51 -6.06 2.40
CA VAL A 88 2.38 -6.55 1.58
C VAL A 88 1.79 -5.41 0.76
N GLY A 89 1.56 -4.26 1.39
CA GLY A 89 1.10 -3.06 0.70
C GLY A 89 2.11 -2.60 -0.34
N GLY A 90 3.40 -2.61 0.00
CA GLY A 90 4.45 -2.23 -0.94
C GLY A 90 4.57 -3.18 -2.12
N ALA A 91 4.50 -4.50 -1.91
CA ALA A 91 4.52 -5.45 -3.03
C ALA A 91 3.35 -5.22 -3.99
N PHE A 92 2.16 -4.96 -3.45
CA PHE A 92 0.98 -4.68 -4.26
C PHE A 92 1.09 -3.32 -4.97
N ALA A 93 1.59 -2.29 -4.28
CA ALA A 93 1.86 -0.98 -4.86
C ALA A 93 2.86 -1.10 -6.00
N ALA A 94 3.96 -1.83 -5.80
CA ALA A 94 4.99 -2.06 -6.81
C ALA A 94 4.39 -2.67 -8.09
N LEU A 95 3.57 -3.72 -7.96
CA LEU A 95 2.93 -4.34 -9.12
C LEU A 95 1.97 -3.38 -9.84
N LEU A 96 1.15 -2.63 -9.09
CA LEU A 96 0.22 -1.67 -9.66
C LEU A 96 0.94 -0.53 -10.37
N PHE A 97 1.92 0.10 -9.71
CA PHE A 97 2.70 1.19 -10.29
C PHE A 97 3.57 0.72 -11.46
N TRP A 98 4.16 -0.48 -11.37
CA TRP A 98 4.87 -1.09 -12.49
C TRP A 98 3.96 -1.21 -13.72
N THR A 99 2.76 -1.78 -13.53
CA THR A 99 1.80 -1.97 -14.62
C THR A 99 1.36 -0.64 -15.22
N VAL A 100 0.96 0.32 -14.37
CA VAL A 100 0.52 1.65 -14.81
C VAL A 100 1.63 2.39 -15.55
N MET A 101 2.87 2.36 -15.04
CA MET A 101 4.02 3.00 -15.69
C MET A 101 4.41 2.31 -16.99
N ALA A 102 4.42 0.97 -17.03
CA ALA A 102 4.74 0.23 -18.23
C ALA A 102 3.74 0.55 -19.37
N LEU A 103 2.44 0.62 -19.07
CA LEU A 103 1.39 1.03 -20.01
C LEU A 103 1.51 2.50 -20.43
N THR A 104 1.87 3.39 -19.51
CA THR A 104 2.01 4.83 -19.79
C THR A 104 3.20 5.09 -20.70
N ILE A 105 4.35 4.47 -20.42
CA ILE A 105 5.58 4.66 -21.20
C ILE A 105 5.45 3.98 -22.58
N SER A 106 4.72 2.86 -22.68
CA SER A 106 4.50 2.18 -23.95
C SER A 106 3.54 2.91 -24.89
N GLY A 107 2.82 3.94 -24.41
CA GLY A 107 1.82 4.67 -25.19
C GLY A 107 0.55 3.86 -25.45
N PHE A 108 0.26 2.86 -24.61
CA PHE A 108 -0.90 1.99 -24.78
C PHE A 108 -2.21 2.79 -24.81
N THR A 109 -3.05 2.51 -25.81
CA THR A 109 -4.43 3.00 -25.86
C THR A 109 -5.39 1.85 -26.20
N LEU A 110 -6.65 1.96 -25.77
CA LEU A 110 -7.69 0.97 -26.14
C LEU A 110 -7.93 0.85 -27.65
N ARG A 111 -7.50 1.86 -28.42
CA ARG A 111 -7.60 1.88 -29.89
C ARG A 111 -6.39 1.28 -30.59
N ASP A 112 -5.24 1.22 -29.90
CA ASP A 112 -3.99 0.70 -30.44
C ASP A 112 -3.27 -0.14 -29.36
N PRO A 113 -3.63 -1.44 -29.26
CA PRO A 113 -3.11 -2.31 -28.21
C PRO A 113 -1.65 -2.66 -28.49
N VAL A 114 -0.78 -2.26 -27.57
CA VAL A 114 0.65 -2.55 -27.64
C VAL A 114 0.93 -4.03 -27.37
N GLU A 115 1.79 -4.65 -28.18
CA GLU A 115 2.23 -6.03 -27.98
C GLU A 115 3.03 -6.21 -26.68
N LEU A 116 2.89 -7.39 -26.06
CA LEU A 116 3.63 -7.78 -24.84
C LEU A 116 5.16 -7.73 -25.03
N SER A 117 5.63 -7.91 -26.26
CA SER A 117 7.03 -7.79 -26.68
C SER A 117 7.59 -6.38 -26.46
N VAL A 118 6.78 -5.34 -26.66
CA VAL A 118 7.16 -3.93 -26.51
C VAL A 118 7.25 -3.55 -25.03
N LEU A 119 6.34 -4.08 -24.19
CA LEU A 119 6.39 -3.93 -22.74
C LEU A 119 7.67 -4.54 -22.12
N MET A 120 8.21 -5.59 -22.75
CA MET A 120 9.49 -6.23 -22.40
C MET A 120 10.72 -5.51 -22.99
N SER A 121 10.54 -4.40 -23.70
CA SER A 121 11.69 -3.62 -24.18
C SER A 121 12.53 -3.14 -22.98
N PRO A 122 13.88 -3.23 -23.06
CA PRO A 122 14.74 -2.94 -21.91
C PRO A 122 14.52 -1.56 -21.30
N ARG A 123 14.19 -0.55 -22.12
CA ARG A 123 13.93 0.80 -21.66
C ARG A 123 12.65 0.90 -20.83
N ILE A 124 11.55 0.33 -21.32
CA ILE A 124 10.23 0.39 -20.66
C ILE A 124 10.25 -0.46 -19.40
N PHE A 125 10.81 -1.66 -19.49
CA PHE A 125 10.95 -2.57 -18.36
C PHE A 125 11.80 -1.96 -17.24
N LEU A 126 12.99 -1.44 -17.56
CA LEU A 126 13.90 -0.92 -16.54
C LEU A 126 13.36 0.37 -15.90
N GLY A 127 12.77 1.27 -16.69
CA GLY A 127 12.17 2.51 -16.19
C GLY A 127 10.97 2.25 -15.26
N SER A 128 10.03 1.41 -15.70
CA SER A 128 8.88 1.01 -14.86
C SER A 128 9.31 0.24 -13.61
N PHE A 129 10.32 -0.62 -13.71
CA PHE A 129 10.86 -1.39 -12.59
C PHE A 129 11.43 -0.49 -11.49
N PHE A 130 12.21 0.53 -11.84
CA PHE A 130 12.75 1.45 -10.84
C PHE A 130 11.66 2.26 -10.13
N VAL A 131 10.63 2.71 -10.85
CA VAL A 131 9.49 3.39 -10.21
C VAL A 131 8.78 2.46 -9.23
N ALA A 132 8.55 1.20 -9.63
CA ALA A 132 7.93 0.20 -8.77
C ALA A 132 8.79 -0.12 -7.53
N LEU A 133 10.10 -0.23 -7.70
CA LEU A 133 11.04 -0.45 -6.61
C LEU A 133 11.07 0.73 -5.63
N SER A 134 11.03 1.97 -6.13
CA SER A 134 10.93 3.17 -5.30
C SER A 134 9.62 3.21 -4.52
N ALA A 135 8.49 2.90 -5.16
CA ALA A 135 7.20 2.81 -4.50
C ALA A 135 7.19 1.72 -3.41
N PHE A 136 7.80 0.56 -3.68
CA PHE A 136 8.00 -0.51 -2.70
C PHE A 136 8.82 -0.05 -1.50
N ALA A 137 10.00 0.56 -1.74
CA ALA A 137 10.88 1.01 -0.67
C ALA A 137 10.21 2.08 0.19
N TYR A 138 9.52 3.03 -0.44
CA TYR A 138 8.81 4.10 0.25
C TYR A 138 7.68 3.58 1.14
N THR A 139 6.87 2.65 0.63
CA THR A 139 5.78 2.03 1.40
C THR A 139 6.31 1.13 2.53
N LEU A 140 7.43 0.42 2.31
CA LEU A 140 8.09 -0.36 3.34
C LEU A 140 8.59 0.53 4.49
N VAL A 141 9.31 1.61 4.16
CA VAL A 141 9.79 2.59 5.15
C VAL A 141 8.61 3.24 5.86
N GLY A 142 7.58 3.65 5.12
CA GLY A 142 6.35 4.19 5.68
C GLY A 142 5.67 3.21 6.64
N GLY A 143 5.61 1.93 6.31
CA GLY A 143 5.08 0.88 7.18
C GLY A 143 5.88 0.69 8.47
N LEU A 144 7.20 0.78 8.41
CA LEU A 144 8.08 0.69 9.58
C LEU A 144 7.96 1.93 10.48
N VAL A 145 8.00 3.13 9.89
CA VAL A 145 7.95 4.41 10.61
C VAL A 145 6.58 4.65 11.22
N LEU A 146 5.50 4.38 10.48
CA LEU A 146 4.13 4.57 10.95
C LEU A 146 3.60 3.38 11.74
N GLY A 147 4.30 2.24 11.73
CA GLY A 147 3.92 1.00 12.42
C GLY A 147 3.59 1.18 13.90
N PRO A 148 4.38 1.91 14.70
CA PRO A 148 4.06 2.19 16.10
C PRO A 148 2.76 2.98 16.30
N LEU A 149 2.35 3.82 15.35
CA LEU A 149 1.14 4.64 15.41
C LEU A 149 -0.09 3.88 14.87
N PHE A 150 0.04 3.27 13.69
CA PHE A 150 -1.05 2.58 13.01
C PHE A 150 -1.25 1.14 13.47
N GLY A 151 -0.18 0.45 13.89
CA GLY A 151 -0.23 -0.94 14.36
C GLY A 151 -1.23 -1.17 15.49
N PRO A 152 -1.26 -0.34 16.55
CA PRO A 152 -2.28 -0.41 17.59
C PRO A 152 -3.71 -0.16 17.08
N LEU A 153 -3.91 0.69 16.06
CA LEU A 153 -5.22 0.93 15.46
C LEU A 153 -5.71 -0.29 14.70
N VAL A 154 -4.83 -0.93 13.93
CA VAL A 154 -5.10 -2.20 13.23
C VAL A 154 -5.38 -3.32 14.23
N GLU A 155 -4.59 -3.41 15.31
CA GLU A 155 -4.81 -4.39 16.37
C GLU A 155 -6.17 -4.20 17.05
N ARG A 156 -6.54 -2.96 17.39
CA ARG A 156 -7.85 -2.63 17.97
C ARG A 156 -8.99 -2.91 16.98
N ALA A 157 -8.84 -2.54 15.72
CA ALA A 157 -9.85 -2.79 14.69
C ALA A 157 -10.09 -4.28 14.46
N ALA A 158 -9.03 -5.10 14.57
CA ALA A 158 -9.09 -6.55 14.45
C ALA A 158 -9.53 -7.26 15.74
N SER A 159 -9.35 -6.65 16.92
CA SER A 159 -9.54 -7.30 18.24
C SER A 159 -10.76 -6.83 19.04
N LYS A 160 -11.44 -5.73 18.67
CA LYS A 160 -12.61 -5.15 19.39
C LYS A 160 -13.88 -6.04 19.40
N GLU A 161 -13.73 -7.34 19.27
CA GLU A 161 -14.82 -8.31 19.19
C GLU A 161 -14.46 -9.59 19.95
N LYS A 162 -14.02 -9.41 21.20
CA LYS A 162 -14.13 -10.40 22.26
C LYS A 162 -14.79 -9.74 23.45
#